data_AF-A0A3R6YZD2-F1
#
_entry.id   AF-A0A3R6YZD2-F1
#
_cell.length_a   1.000
_cell.length_b   1.000
_cell.length_c   1.000
_cell.angle_alpha   90.00
_cell.angle_beta   90.00
_cell.angle_gamma   90.00
#
_symmetry.space_group_name_H-M   'P 1'
#
loop_
_entity.id
_entity.type
_entity.pdbx_description
1 polymer ?
#
loop_
_entity_poly.entity_id
_entity_poly.type
_entity_poly.pdbx_seq_one_letter_code
_entity_poly.pdbx_strand_id
1 'polypeptide(L)'
;MASANLTLDEAKAYLKEERGGVNLYDHLSEVLLKLLIDRPIDATTMFEHLSCTVRQERYYRTESPNNSEAAADTEAVHGHPPFPGTEKNFIRAQIARINAGTVLCPAGFFTVSEEGELEVPEEAPEPKTAAELGDLSNWVHYTKELNEKYGRSTPMPPNTNDDGEEVPWEGEEFAEPLRAISEDKPGSWRVDRLPSTTSAAVGELAIARSLTWPGAVSIGVGKKFLNVYVGYGLKAKFGMDYQIQLPRKLATDFGIAPEGDTNILKFTNLVEQADVLVDPTPPEEGTEE
;
A
#
# COMPACT_ATOMS: atom_id res chain seq x y z
N MET A 1 -10.11 36.49 -37.62
CA MET A 1 -10.87 35.52 -36.82
C MET A 1 -12.11 36.24 -36.32
N ALA A 2 -13.29 35.72 -36.63
CA ALA A 2 -14.56 36.36 -36.25
C ALA A 2 -14.69 36.36 -34.72
N SER A 3 -14.59 37.52 -34.11
CA SER A 3 -14.94 37.74 -32.72
C SER A 3 -16.46 37.62 -32.61
N ALA A 4 -16.94 36.47 -32.14
CA ALA A 4 -18.30 36.37 -31.63
C ALA A 4 -18.39 37.38 -30.48
N ASN A 5 -19.26 38.38 -30.62
CA ASN A 5 -19.59 39.31 -29.54
C ASN A 5 -20.41 38.51 -28.51
N LEU A 6 -19.74 37.70 -27.69
CA LEU A 6 -20.35 37.09 -26.52
C LEU A 6 -20.75 38.23 -25.58
N THR A 7 -22.02 38.30 -25.26
CA THR A 7 -22.51 39.23 -24.25
C THR A 7 -22.06 38.77 -22.86
N LEU A 8 -21.94 39.71 -21.91
CA LEU A 8 -21.57 39.41 -20.53
C LEU A 8 -22.52 38.38 -19.89
N ASP A 9 -23.80 38.45 -20.26
CA ASP A 9 -24.85 37.57 -19.75
C ASP A 9 -24.69 36.15 -20.29
N GLU A 10 -24.33 35.99 -21.57
CA GLU A 10 -24.01 34.68 -22.16
C GLU A 10 -22.76 34.06 -21.51
N ALA A 11 -21.71 34.85 -21.29
CA ALA A 11 -20.51 34.38 -20.60
C ALA A 11 -20.80 33.95 -19.16
N LYS A 12 -21.63 34.72 -18.44
CA LYS A 12 -22.05 34.39 -17.07
C LYS A 12 -22.92 33.13 -17.02
N ALA A 13 -23.83 32.95 -17.98
CA ALA A 13 -24.64 31.75 -18.10
C ALA A 13 -23.77 30.51 -18.35
N TYR A 14 -22.78 30.63 -19.23
CA TYR A 14 -21.82 29.55 -19.50
C TYR A 14 -20.99 29.16 -18.27
N LEU A 15 -20.46 30.14 -17.53
CA LEU A 15 -19.64 29.87 -16.32
C LEU A 15 -20.47 29.30 -15.15
N LYS A 16 -21.78 29.47 -15.18
CA LYS A 16 -22.72 28.92 -14.20
C LYS A 16 -23.20 27.51 -14.53
N GLU A 17 -22.80 26.95 -15.67
CA GLU A 17 -23.09 25.56 -15.98
C GLU A 17 -22.38 24.65 -14.96
N GLU A 18 -23.16 23.82 -14.28
CA GLU A 18 -22.64 22.92 -13.26
C GLU A 18 -22.21 21.60 -13.89
N ARG A 19 -20.92 21.28 -13.76
CA ARG A 19 -20.38 19.97 -14.13
C ARG A 19 -19.58 19.41 -12.96
N GLY A 20 -20.11 18.37 -12.32
CA GLY A 20 -19.45 17.70 -11.21
C GLY A 20 -19.58 18.42 -9.85
N GLY A 21 -20.71 19.07 -9.57
CA GLY A 21 -21.03 19.62 -8.24
C GLY A 21 -20.45 21.02 -7.94
N VAL A 22 -19.70 21.61 -8.89
CA VAL A 22 -19.14 22.96 -8.77
C VAL A 22 -19.31 23.69 -10.09
N ASN A 23 -19.75 24.95 -10.05
CA ASN A 23 -19.73 25.84 -11.20
C ASN A 23 -18.49 26.76 -11.15
N LEU A 24 -17.97 27.13 -12.32
CA LEU A 24 -16.74 27.92 -12.44
C LEU A 24 -16.94 29.37 -11.99
N TYR A 25 -18.16 29.89 -12.13
CA TYR A 25 -18.52 31.23 -11.68
C TYR A 25 -18.33 31.41 -10.17
N ASP A 26 -18.78 30.45 -9.36
CA ASP A 26 -18.68 30.50 -7.90
C ASP A 26 -17.23 30.34 -7.46
N HIS A 27 -16.48 29.41 -8.05
CA HIS A 27 -15.05 29.24 -7.75
C HIS A 27 -14.26 30.51 -8.03
N LEU A 28 -14.40 31.10 -9.22
CA LEU A 28 -13.71 32.35 -9.55
C LEU A 28 -14.15 33.51 -8.66
N SER A 29 -15.42 33.56 -8.25
CA SER A 29 -15.92 34.57 -7.32
C SER A 29 -15.26 34.44 -5.94
N GLU A 30 -15.12 33.22 -5.42
CA GLU A 30 -14.44 32.94 -4.14
C GLU A 30 -12.95 33.28 -4.20
N VAL A 31 -12.26 32.96 -5.30
CA VAL A 31 -10.85 33.32 -5.51
C VAL A 31 -10.66 34.82 -5.55
N LEU A 32 -11.52 35.54 -6.27
CA LEU A 32 -11.48 37.01 -6.33
C LEU A 32 -11.77 37.62 -4.96
N LEU A 33 -12.73 37.08 -4.20
CA LEU A 33 -13.00 37.51 -2.83
C LEU A 33 -11.79 37.30 -1.93
N LYS A 34 -11.12 36.14 -2.00
CA LYS A 34 -9.93 35.84 -1.18
C LYS A 34 -8.76 36.75 -1.55
N LEU A 35 -8.56 37.02 -2.84
CA LEU A 35 -7.55 37.96 -3.32
C LEU A 35 -7.80 39.39 -2.83
N LEU A 36 -9.06 39.82 -2.77
CA LEU A 36 -9.44 41.13 -2.22
C LEU A 36 -9.25 41.24 -0.70
N ILE A 37 -9.37 40.11 0.03
CA ILE A 37 -9.13 40.04 1.48
C ILE A 37 -7.63 40.04 1.77
N ASP A 38 -6.88 39.15 1.13
CA ASP A 38 -5.46 38.92 1.44
C ASP A 38 -4.55 40.02 0.88
N ARG A 39 -5.01 40.75 -0.15
CA ARG A 39 -4.28 41.85 -0.83
C ARG A 39 -2.77 41.57 -0.99
N PRO A 40 -2.40 40.48 -1.67
CA PRO A 40 -1.00 40.16 -1.90
C PRO A 40 -0.30 41.26 -2.73
N ILE A 41 1.01 41.43 -2.49
CA ILE A 41 1.85 42.42 -3.19
C ILE A 41 1.84 42.17 -4.71
N ASP A 42 1.83 40.89 -5.12
CA ASP A 42 1.71 40.46 -6.51
C ASP A 42 0.51 39.52 -6.67
N ALA A 43 -0.64 40.11 -6.97
CA ALA A 43 -1.90 39.40 -7.20
C ALA A 43 -1.83 38.43 -8.37
N THR A 44 -1.07 38.75 -9.41
CA THR A 44 -0.96 37.90 -10.62
C THR A 44 -0.23 36.61 -10.33
N THR A 45 0.89 36.67 -9.61
CA THR A 45 1.66 35.47 -9.26
C THR A 45 0.95 34.62 -8.19
N MET A 46 0.22 35.26 -7.26
CA MET A 46 -0.49 34.57 -6.19
C MET A 46 -1.86 34.01 -6.59
N PHE A 47 -2.38 34.38 -7.76
CA PHE A 47 -3.72 33.96 -8.19
C PHE A 47 -3.88 32.43 -8.25
N GLU A 48 -2.92 31.72 -8.81
CA GLU A 48 -2.97 30.25 -8.92
C GLU A 48 -2.90 29.58 -7.54
N HIS A 49 -2.07 30.13 -6.64
CA HIS A 49 -1.97 29.66 -5.28
C HIS A 49 -3.30 29.85 -4.53
N LEU A 50 -3.89 31.05 -4.61
CA LEU A 50 -5.18 31.35 -3.99
C LEU A 50 -6.32 30.51 -4.60
N SER A 51 -6.28 30.23 -5.90
CA SER A 51 -7.20 29.31 -6.57
C SER A 51 -7.11 27.89 -6.00
N CYS A 52 -5.89 27.38 -5.82
CA CYS A 52 -5.65 26.10 -5.15
C CYS A 52 -6.17 26.11 -3.71
N THR A 53 -5.91 27.18 -2.94
CA THR A 53 -6.35 27.31 -1.55
C THR A 53 -7.88 27.31 -1.43
N VAL A 54 -8.58 28.08 -2.27
CA VAL A 54 -10.06 28.12 -2.27
C VAL A 54 -10.64 26.75 -2.62
N ARG A 55 -10.07 26.07 -3.63
CA ARG A 55 -10.50 24.72 -4.00
C ARG A 55 -10.31 23.74 -2.84
N GLN A 56 -9.21 23.85 -2.12
CA GLN A 56 -8.91 23.00 -0.95
C GLN A 56 -9.83 23.31 0.24
N GLU A 57 -10.08 24.57 0.55
CA GLU A 57 -10.99 25.00 1.63
C GLU A 57 -12.43 24.56 1.37
N ARG A 58 -12.89 24.60 0.10
CA ARG A 58 -14.22 24.13 -0.28
C ARG A 58 -14.39 22.62 -0.07
N TYR A 59 -13.36 21.84 -0.36
CA TYR A 59 -13.35 20.41 -0.08
C TYR A 59 -13.52 20.16 1.42
N TYR A 60 -12.71 20.80 2.27
CA TYR A 60 -12.79 20.65 3.73
C TYR A 60 -14.04 21.26 4.38
N ARG A 61 -14.65 22.30 3.80
CA ARG A 61 -15.89 22.90 4.33
C ARG A 61 -17.08 21.94 4.20
N THR A 62 -17.08 21.10 3.17
CA THR A 62 -18.11 20.06 2.96
C THR A 62 -18.04 18.98 4.06
N GLU A 63 -16.87 18.82 4.70
CA GLU A 63 -16.62 17.84 5.77
C GLU A 63 -16.88 18.36 7.20
N SER A 64 -17.59 19.49 7.40
CA SER A 64 -17.99 19.92 8.76
C SER A 64 -19.31 19.25 9.20
N PRO A 65 -19.33 18.50 10.32
CA PRO A 65 -20.34 17.48 10.57
C PRO A 65 -21.57 18.07 11.27
N ASN A 66 -22.68 18.21 10.54
CA ASN A 66 -24.00 18.18 11.15
C ASN A 66 -24.69 16.88 10.77
N ASN A 67 -24.46 15.89 11.63
CA ASN A 67 -25.28 14.72 11.97
C ASN A 67 -26.01 13.95 10.85
N SER A 68 -25.72 12.64 10.81
CA SER A 68 -26.33 11.56 10.02
C SER A 68 -25.92 11.43 8.55
N GLU A 69 -24.64 11.15 8.28
CA GLU A 69 -24.18 10.20 7.24
C GLU A 69 -22.64 10.17 7.22
N ALA A 70 -22.04 9.48 8.19
CA ALA A 70 -20.62 9.17 8.20
C ALA A 70 -20.31 7.99 7.24
N ALA A 71 -20.79 8.08 6.00
CA ALA A 71 -20.71 6.99 5.02
C ALA A 71 -20.29 7.45 3.61
N ALA A 72 -19.71 8.65 3.47
CA ALA A 72 -19.45 9.23 2.15
C ALA A 72 -17.97 9.45 1.76
N ASP A 73 -16.97 9.16 2.62
CA ASP A 73 -15.54 9.29 2.23
C ASP A 73 -14.69 8.09 2.71
N THR A 74 -15.22 6.90 2.49
CA THR A 74 -14.49 5.65 2.67
C THR A 74 -14.74 4.75 1.46
N GLU A 75 -14.26 5.18 0.30
CA GLU A 75 -14.32 4.37 -0.90
C GLU A 75 -13.64 3.01 -0.64
N ALA A 76 -14.45 1.95 -0.77
CA ALA A 76 -13.98 0.59 -0.60
C ALA A 76 -13.05 0.27 -1.76
N VAL A 77 -11.93 -0.39 -1.48
CA VAL A 77 -11.01 -0.78 -2.55
C VAL A 77 -11.64 -1.91 -3.35
N HIS A 78 -12.11 -1.59 -4.56
CA HIS A 78 -12.73 -2.55 -5.45
C HIS A 78 -11.69 -3.52 -6.03
N GLY A 79 -11.97 -4.81 -5.93
CA GLY A 79 -11.09 -5.84 -6.50
C GLY A 79 -11.45 -7.25 -6.03
N HIS A 80 -10.90 -8.24 -6.72
CA HIS A 80 -10.88 -9.63 -6.26
C HIS A 80 -9.43 -10.10 -6.13
N PRO A 81 -9.00 -10.57 -4.95
CA PRO A 81 -9.77 -10.74 -3.70
C PRO A 81 -10.21 -9.41 -3.06
N PRO A 82 -11.31 -9.40 -2.28
CA PRO A 82 -11.76 -8.20 -1.60
C PRO A 82 -10.72 -7.73 -0.58
N PHE A 83 -10.42 -6.44 -0.57
CA PHE A 83 -9.48 -5.86 0.38
C PHE A 83 -10.18 -5.54 1.71
N PRO A 84 -9.64 -5.97 2.86
CA PRO A 84 -10.24 -5.72 4.16
C PRO A 84 -9.94 -4.29 4.63
N GLY A 85 -10.66 -3.32 4.07
CA GLY A 85 -10.56 -1.92 4.47
C GLY A 85 -10.86 -0.94 3.35
N THR A 86 -10.53 0.31 3.61
CA THR A 86 -10.78 1.46 2.72
C THR A 86 -9.49 1.85 2.00
N GLU A 87 -9.55 2.82 1.10
CA GLU A 87 -8.37 3.35 0.40
C GLU A 87 -7.25 3.77 1.38
N LYS A 88 -7.59 4.40 2.51
CA LYS A 88 -6.62 4.77 3.55
C LYS A 88 -5.84 3.56 4.07
N ASN A 89 -6.53 2.44 4.29
CA ASN A 89 -5.91 1.20 4.75
C ASN A 89 -5.01 0.61 3.65
N PHE A 90 -5.44 0.70 2.39
CA PHE A 90 -4.66 0.22 1.25
C PHE A 90 -3.39 1.02 1.04
N ILE A 91 -3.46 2.36 1.05
CA ILE A 91 -2.28 3.22 0.97
C ILE A 91 -1.34 2.94 2.14
N ARG A 92 -1.87 2.76 3.37
CA ARG A 92 -1.04 2.44 4.53
C ARG A 92 -0.34 1.09 4.38
N ALA A 93 -1.00 0.09 3.80
CA ALA A 93 -0.40 -1.21 3.50
C ALA A 93 0.68 -1.10 2.40
N GLN A 94 0.44 -0.30 1.34
CA GLN A 94 1.44 -0.06 0.30
C GLN A 94 2.67 0.65 0.84
N ILE A 95 2.50 1.67 1.70
CA ILE A 95 3.61 2.33 2.39
C ILE A 95 4.41 1.34 3.22
N ALA A 96 3.75 0.44 3.98
CA ALA A 96 4.45 -0.57 4.78
C ALA A 96 5.32 -1.48 3.90
N ARG A 97 4.80 -1.93 2.75
CA ARG A 97 5.51 -2.81 1.81
C ARG A 97 6.67 -2.12 1.11
N ILE A 98 6.51 -0.85 0.72
CA ILE A 98 7.58 -0.06 0.11
C ILE A 98 8.67 0.19 1.15
N ASN A 99 8.28 0.67 2.34
CA ASN A 99 9.21 0.98 3.42
C ASN A 99 10.07 -0.24 3.79
N ALA A 100 9.45 -1.39 4.00
CA ALA A 100 10.13 -2.62 4.40
C ALA A 100 11.13 -3.17 3.36
N GLY A 101 11.02 -2.79 2.08
CA GLY A 101 11.85 -3.35 1.01
C GLY A 101 12.65 -2.32 0.22
N THR A 102 12.64 -1.04 0.59
CA THR A 102 13.32 0.01 -0.19
C THR A 102 14.11 1.02 0.64
N VAL A 103 14.08 0.90 1.96
CA VAL A 103 14.71 1.87 2.86
C VAL A 103 16.10 1.39 3.25
N LEU A 104 17.10 2.08 2.72
CA LEU A 104 18.49 1.66 2.77
C LEU A 104 19.39 2.64 3.52
N CYS A 105 20.49 2.13 4.07
CA CYS A 105 21.59 2.95 4.54
C CYS A 105 22.94 2.35 4.08
N PRO A 106 24.02 3.14 4.07
CA PRO A 106 25.37 2.59 3.92
C PRO A 106 25.67 1.54 4.98
N ALA A 107 26.29 0.42 4.59
CA ALA A 107 26.70 -0.61 5.54
C ALA A 107 27.68 -0.04 6.59
N GLY A 108 27.47 -0.38 7.86
CA GLY A 108 28.23 0.17 8.99
C GLY A 108 27.67 1.48 9.57
N PHE A 109 26.62 2.06 8.99
CA PHE A 109 25.99 3.26 9.57
C PHE A 109 25.26 2.96 10.88
N PHE A 110 24.64 1.79 10.99
CA PHE A 110 24.00 1.28 12.20
C PHE A 110 24.65 -0.04 12.61
N THR A 111 24.58 -0.34 13.91
CA THR A 111 24.95 -1.65 14.48
C THR A 111 23.73 -2.27 15.15
N VAL A 112 23.72 -3.59 15.23
CA VAL A 112 22.67 -4.34 15.92
C VAL A 112 23.09 -4.54 17.38
N SER A 113 22.24 -4.15 18.32
CA SER A 113 22.45 -4.38 19.75
C SER A 113 22.24 -5.85 20.12
N GLU A 114 22.62 -6.23 21.35
CA GLU A 114 22.37 -7.59 21.86
C GLU A 114 20.86 -7.94 21.91
N GLU A 115 20.00 -6.92 21.97
CA GLU A 115 18.53 -7.06 21.94
C GLU A 115 17.95 -7.04 20.51
N GLY A 116 18.79 -6.95 19.48
CA GLY A 116 18.37 -6.93 18.08
C GLY A 116 17.82 -5.58 17.61
N GLU A 117 18.07 -4.50 18.36
CA GLU A 117 17.69 -3.14 17.98
C GLU A 117 18.81 -2.44 17.20
N LEU A 118 18.46 -1.46 16.36
CA LEU A 118 19.46 -0.71 15.60
C LEU A 118 19.92 0.51 16.40
N GLU A 119 21.22 0.54 16.67
CA GLU A 119 21.88 1.61 17.40
C GLU A 119 22.87 2.35 16.51
N VAL A 120 23.15 3.60 16.86
CA VAL A 120 24.23 4.36 16.24
C VAL A 120 25.53 3.97 16.95
N PRO A 121 26.56 3.51 16.22
CA PRO A 121 27.84 3.17 16.83
C PRO A 121 28.44 4.34 17.63
N GLU A 122 29.10 4.05 18.75
CA GLU A 122 29.78 5.08 19.56
C GLU A 122 30.88 5.79 18.76
N GLU A 123 31.59 5.04 17.90
CA GLU A 123 32.55 5.59 16.96
C GLU A 123 31.85 5.92 15.64
N ALA A 124 31.89 7.19 15.23
CA ALA A 124 31.27 7.63 13.99
C ALA A 124 31.87 6.85 12.80
N PRO A 125 31.06 6.09 12.05
CA PRO A 125 31.57 5.23 10.98
C PRO A 125 32.26 6.07 9.90
N GLU A 126 33.33 5.52 9.34
CA GLU A 126 34.01 6.16 8.22
C GLU A 126 33.05 6.30 7.04
N PRO A 127 32.93 7.50 6.46
CA PRO A 127 32.04 7.72 5.33
C PRO A 127 32.53 6.93 4.12
N LYS A 128 31.68 6.03 3.62
CA LYS A 128 31.93 5.36 2.34
C LYS A 128 31.90 6.39 1.22
N THR A 129 32.90 6.29 0.34
CA THR A 129 32.99 7.09 -0.88
C THR A 129 31.89 6.70 -1.86
N ALA A 130 31.58 7.59 -2.80
CA ALA A 130 30.62 7.27 -3.87
C ALA A 130 31.09 6.08 -4.73
N ALA A 131 32.41 5.86 -4.84
CA ALA A 131 32.99 4.70 -5.51
C ALA A 131 32.64 3.38 -4.80
N GLU A 132 32.79 3.33 -3.47
CA GLU A 132 32.45 2.16 -2.66
C GLU A 132 30.94 1.93 -2.64
N LEU A 133 30.14 2.99 -2.48
CA LEU A 133 28.68 2.93 -2.59
C LEU A 133 28.19 2.58 -4.00
N GLY A 134 29.08 2.44 -4.99
CA GLY A 134 28.77 1.86 -6.29
C GLY A 134 28.52 0.34 -6.22
N ASP A 135 29.03 -0.33 -5.18
CA ASP A 135 28.79 -1.74 -4.92
C ASP A 135 27.50 -1.96 -4.14
N LEU A 136 26.71 -2.95 -4.57
CA LEU A 136 25.48 -3.40 -3.92
C LEU A 136 25.74 -3.88 -2.48
N SER A 137 26.90 -4.50 -2.22
CA SER A 137 27.27 -4.99 -0.89
C SER A 137 27.35 -3.88 0.17
N ASN A 138 27.54 -2.64 -0.26
CA ASN A 138 27.71 -1.48 0.62
C ASN A 138 26.39 -0.80 1.01
N TRP A 139 25.25 -1.34 0.60
CA TRP A 139 23.91 -0.88 0.97
C TRP A 139 23.17 -1.97 1.71
N VAL A 140 22.60 -1.60 2.86
CA VAL A 140 21.87 -2.53 3.74
C VAL A 140 20.47 -1.99 4.07
N HIS A 141 19.52 -2.90 4.28
CA HIS A 141 18.18 -2.55 4.76
C HIS A 141 18.22 -2.26 6.26
N TYR A 142 17.81 -1.06 6.69
CA TYR A 142 17.74 -0.70 8.12
C TYR A 142 16.31 -0.70 8.69
N THR A 143 15.34 -1.10 7.89
CA THR A 143 13.98 -1.38 8.37
C THR A 143 13.74 -2.87 8.45
N LYS A 144 12.92 -3.32 9.40
CA LYS A 144 12.53 -4.73 9.50
C LYS A 144 11.73 -5.15 8.27
N GLU A 145 12.07 -6.30 7.69
CA GLU A 145 11.33 -6.86 6.57
C GLU A 145 9.95 -7.39 7.01
N LEU A 146 9.03 -7.46 6.05
CA LEU A 146 7.72 -8.06 6.25
C LEU A 146 7.76 -9.51 5.76
N ASN A 147 7.35 -10.43 6.62
CA ASN A 147 7.15 -11.82 6.27
C ASN A 147 6.10 -11.97 5.15
N GLU A 148 6.38 -12.82 4.14
CA GLU A 148 5.52 -12.96 2.97
C GLU A 148 4.16 -13.60 3.27
N LYS A 149 4.09 -14.51 4.26
CA LYS A 149 2.88 -15.27 4.60
C LYS A 149 1.95 -14.49 5.50
N TYR A 150 2.49 -13.83 6.54
CA TYR A 150 1.70 -13.14 7.57
C TYR A 150 1.70 -11.61 7.45
N GLY A 151 2.60 -11.04 6.65
CA GLY A 151 2.67 -9.58 6.46
C GLY A 151 3.10 -8.80 7.72
N ARG A 152 3.86 -9.44 8.62
CA ARG A 152 4.34 -8.87 9.89
C ARG A 152 5.86 -8.77 9.90
N SER A 153 6.40 -7.89 10.74
CA SER A 153 7.83 -7.74 11.01
C SER A 153 8.25 -8.28 12.38
N THR A 154 7.31 -8.88 13.11
CA THR A 154 7.50 -9.45 14.44
C THR A 154 6.89 -10.85 14.45
N PRO A 155 7.48 -11.80 15.19
CA PRO A 155 6.94 -13.14 15.28
C PRO A 155 5.51 -13.16 15.82
N MET A 156 4.75 -14.16 15.41
CA MET A 156 3.44 -14.46 15.96
C MET A 156 3.58 -15.00 17.39
N PRO A 157 2.56 -14.77 18.24
CA PRO A 157 2.49 -15.45 19.53
C PRO A 157 2.60 -16.97 19.35
N PRO A 158 3.24 -17.71 20.26
CA PRO A 158 3.40 -19.17 20.13
C PRO A 158 2.07 -19.87 19.84
N ASN A 159 2.06 -20.80 18.89
CA ASN A 159 0.90 -21.63 18.62
C ASN A 159 0.95 -22.87 19.51
N THR A 160 -0.14 -23.19 20.21
CA THR A 160 -0.21 -24.39 21.04
C THR A 160 -1.07 -25.43 20.31
N ASN A 161 -0.52 -26.62 20.07
CA ASN A 161 -1.29 -27.72 19.49
C ASN A 161 -2.27 -28.32 20.52
N ASP A 162 -3.12 -29.25 20.08
CA ASP A 162 -4.09 -29.94 20.94
C ASP A 162 -3.41 -30.73 22.09
N ASP A 163 -2.11 -31.04 21.96
CA ASP A 163 -1.28 -31.72 22.96
C ASP A 163 -0.61 -30.76 23.97
N GLY A 164 -0.83 -29.45 23.85
CA GLY A 164 -0.28 -28.44 24.76
C GLY A 164 1.18 -28.05 24.47
N GLU A 165 1.76 -28.51 23.36
CA GLU A 165 3.12 -28.17 22.93
C GLU A 165 3.14 -26.91 22.06
N GLU A 166 4.16 -26.07 22.23
CA GLU A 166 4.38 -24.89 21.40
C GLU A 166 4.99 -25.30 20.05
N VAL A 167 4.25 -25.04 18.97
CA VAL A 167 4.66 -25.34 17.60
C VAL A 167 4.96 -24.02 16.86
N PRO A 168 6.13 -23.88 16.22
CA PRO A 168 6.43 -22.71 15.39
C PRO A 168 5.43 -22.53 14.25
N TRP A 169 5.15 -21.27 13.89
CA TRP A 169 4.30 -20.97 12.74
C TRP A 169 5.02 -21.35 11.45
N GLU A 170 4.38 -22.17 10.62
CA GLU A 170 4.93 -22.56 9.33
C GLU A 170 5.10 -21.32 8.43
N GLY A 171 6.30 -21.12 7.86
CA GLY A 171 6.59 -20.02 6.93
C GLY A 171 6.87 -18.67 7.62
N GLU A 172 7.12 -18.67 8.93
CA GLU A 172 7.58 -17.50 9.67
C GLU A 172 9.11 -17.35 9.54
N GLU A 173 9.55 -16.82 8.40
CA GLU A 173 10.95 -16.46 8.15
C GLU A 173 11.10 -14.93 8.18
N PHE A 174 12.12 -14.45 8.89
CA PHE A 174 12.51 -13.05 8.95
C PHE A 174 13.95 -12.90 8.47
N ALA A 175 14.22 -11.87 7.68
CA ALA A 175 15.58 -11.53 7.32
C ALA A 175 16.33 -10.98 8.53
N GLU A 176 17.63 -11.26 8.57
CA GLU A 176 18.52 -10.66 9.56
C GLU A 176 18.55 -9.13 9.40
N PRO A 177 18.66 -8.38 10.51
CA PRO A 177 18.81 -6.93 10.43
C PRO A 177 20.05 -6.56 9.61
N LEU A 178 19.98 -5.44 8.88
CA LEU A 178 21.09 -4.94 8.06
C LEU A 178 21.54 -5.90 6.94
N ARG A 179 20.63 -6.73 6.41
CA ARG A 179 20.88 -7.53 5.21
C ARG A 179 21.30 -6.65 4.03
N ALA A 180 22.34 -7.06 3.32
CA ALA A 180 22.83 -6.35 2.15
C ALA A 180 21.90 -6.53 0.93
N ILE A 181 21.74 -5.50 0.12
CA ILE A 181 20.91 -5.58 -1.10
C ILE A 181 21.51 -6.47 -2.19
N SER A 182 22.78 -6.87 -2.04
CA SER A 182 23.41 -7.90 -2.89
C SER A 182 22.82 -9.29 -2.69
N GLU A 183 22.20 -9.55 -1.53
CA GLU A 183 21.54 -10.81 -1.20
C GLU A 183 20.06 -10.82 -1.62
N ASP A 184 19.51 -9.66 -1.98
CA ASP A 184 18.17 -9.58 -2.54
C ASP A 184 18.09 -10.31 -3.89
N LYS A 185 16.86 -10.60 -4.34
CA LYS A 185 16.62 -11.25 -5.63
C LYS A 185 17.41 -10.54 -6.74
N PRO A 186 18.17 -11.28 -7.59
CA PRO A 186 18.97 -10.69 -8.65
C PRO A 186 18.15 -9.76 -9.56
N GLY A 187 18.70 -8.58 -9.85
CA GLY A 187 18.02 -7.56 -10.65
C GLY A 187 16.94 -6.76 -9.90
N SER A 188 16.90 -6.82 -8.56
CA SER A 188 16.02 -5.96 -7.75
C SER A 188 16.52 -4.53 -7.62
N TRP A 189 17.82 -4.30 -7.83
CA TRP A 189 18.48 -3.02 -7.59
C TRP A 189 19.43 -2.65 -8.71
N ARG A 190 19.56 -1.35 -8.96
CA ARG A 190 20.55 -0.75 -9.85
C ARG A 190 21.22 0.40 -9.15
N VAL A 191 22.55 0.41 -9.10
CA VAL A 191 23.32 1.48 -8.48
C VAL A 191 24.04 2.29 -9.56
N ASP A 192 23.98 3.61 -9.44
CA ASP A 192 24.67 4.57 -10.29
C ASP A 192 25.56 5.48 -9.45
N ARG A 193 26.69 5.90 -10.03
CA ARG A 193 27.50 7.02 -9.51
C ARG A 193 27.28 8.24 -10.37
N LEU A 194 27.00 9.38 -9.75
CA LEU A 194 26.79 10.65 -10.41
C LEU A 194 27.70 11.75 -9.81
N PRO A 195 28.25 12.66 -10.63
CA PRO A 195 28.33 12.55 -12.09
C PRO A 195 29.10 11.29 -12.51
N SER A 196 28.77 10.72 -13.67
CA SER A 196 29.46 9.53 -14.18
C SER A 196 30.79 9.94 -14.81
N THR A 197 31.74 10.36 -13.97
CA THR A 197 33.08 10.79 -14.37
C THR A 197 34.07 9.64 -14.32
N THR A 198 35.06 9.66 -15.21
CA THR A 198 36.13 8.65 -15.27
C THR A 198 37.11 8.75 -14.09
N SER A 199 37.19 9.92 -13.45
CA SER A 199 38.01 10.20 -12.26
C SER A 199 37.13 10.73 -11.13
N ALA A 200 37.59 10.55 -9.89
CA ALA A 200 36.89 10.99 -8.69
C ALA A 200 36.67 12.51 -8.73
N ALA A 201 35.41 12.93 -8.82
CA ALA A 201 35.00 14.32 -8.75
C ALA A 201 34.60 14.71 -7.33
N VAL A 202 34.80 16.00 -6.99
CA VAL A 202 34.31 16.55 -5.72
C VAL A 202 32.79 16.60 -5.77
N GLY A 203 32.13 16.03 -4.75
CA GLY A 203 30.68 15.99 -4.67
C GLY A 203 30.01 14.84 -5.44
N GLU A 204 30.75 13.78 -5.75
CA GLU A 204 30.15 12.54 -6.25
C GLU A 204 29.12 11.98 -5.26
N LEU A 205 28.04 11.44 -5.83
CA LEU A 205 26.96 10.81 -5.11
C LEU A 205 26.68 9.43 -5.69
N ALA A 206 26.29 8.50 -4.82
CA ALA A 206 25.81 7.19 -5.21
C ALA A 206 24.29 7.15 -5.11
N ILE A 207 23.64 6.56 -6.12
CA ILE A 207 22.20 6.38 -6.17
C ILE A 207 21.89 4.90 -6.33
N ALA A 208 21.24 4.29 -5.34
CA ALA A 208 20.59 3.00 -5.49
C ALA A 208 19.13 3.19 -5.91
N ARG A 209 18.69 2.52 -6.98
CA ARG A 209 17.31 2.54 -7.47
C ARG A 209 16.72 1.15 -7.35
N SER A 210 15.51 1.08 -6.78
CA SER A 210 14.76 -0.18 -6.77
C SER A 210 14.14 -0.41 -8.14
N LEU A 211 14.38 -1.58 -8.70
CA LEU A 211 13.71 -2.08 -9.91
C LEU A 211 12.39 -2.76 -9.55
N THR A 212 12.31 -3.36 -8.37
CA THR A 212 11.09 -3.99 -7.83
C THR A 212 10.01 -2.96 -7.47
N TRP A 213 10.41 -1.79 -6.96
CA TRP A 213 9.52 -0.67 -6.68
C TRP A 213 9.97 0.55 -7.47
N PRO A 214 9.54 0.68 -8.75
CA PRO A 214 9.89 1.84 -9.56
C PRO A 214 9.48 3.14 -8.87
N GLY A 215 10.47 4.02 -8.69
CA GLY A 215 10.30 5.28 -7.95
C GLY A 215 10.99 5.33 -6.58
N ALA A 216 11.39 4.17 -6.03
CA ALA A 216 12.24 4.13 -4.83
C ALA A 216 13.70 4.42 -5.19
N VAL A 217 14.26 5.42 -4.51
CA VAL A 217 15.63 5.90 -4.71
C VAL A 217 16.29 6.17 -3.36
N SER A 218 17.48 5.60 -3.17
CA SER A 218 18.36 5.84 -2.04
C SER A 218 19.61 6.57 -2.52
N ILE A 219 19.95 7.69 -1.88
CA ILE A 219 21.05 8.57 -2.26
C ILE A 219 22.06 8.60 -1.12
N GLY A 220 23.34 8.41 -1.41
CA GLY A 220 24.44 8.47 -0.45
C GLY A 220 25.49 9.50 -0.87
N VAL A 221 25.82 10.42 0.03
CA VAL A 221 26.84 11.47 -0.15
C VAL A 221 27.65 11.65 1.14
N GLY A 222 28.88 11.14 1.15
CA GLY A 222 29.76 11.20 2.30
C GLY A 222 29.10 10.63 3.56
N LYS A 223 28.83 11.48 4.56
CA LYS A 223 28.21 11.08 5.85
C LYS A 223 26.68 11.12 5.85
N LYS A 224 26.04 11.51 4.75
CA LYS A 224 24.58 11.68 4.66
C LYS A 224 24.00 10.69 3.67
N PHE A 225 22.83 10.16 3.99
CA PHE A 225 22.02 9.40 3.06
C PHE A 225 20.56 9.85 3.13
N LEU A 226 19.81 9.59 2.06
CA LEU A 226 18.41 9.95 1.93
C LEU A 226 17.67 8.86 1.16
N ASN A 227 16.48 8.48 1.63
CA ASN A 227 15.57 7.58 0.94
C ASN A 227 14.32 8.34 0.53
N VAL A 228 13.93 8.24 -0.74
CA VAL A 228 12.72 8.88 -1.28
C VAL A 228 11.99 7.90 -2.18
N TYR A 229 10.67 7.88 -2.07
CA TYR A 229 9.79 7.18 -3.00
C TYR A 229 8.90 8.18 -3.73
N VAL A 230 8.94 8.19 -5.05
CA VAL A 230 8.01 8.95 -5.90
C VAL A 230 7.53 8.04 -7.03
N GLY A 231 6.26 7.65 -7.00
CA GLY A 231 5.68 6.76 -8.00
C GLY A 231 4.25 6.37 -7.69
N TYR A 232 3.72 5.43 -8.48
CA TYR A 232 2.32 5.00 -8.43
C TYR A 232 2.00 3.97 -7.33
N GLY A 233 2.99 3.54 -6.53
CA GLY A 233 2.80 2.52 -5.52
C GLY A 233 2.56 1.11 -6.10
N LEU A 234 3.02 0.82 -7.31
CA LEU A 234 2.88 -0.49 -7.94
C LEU A 234 4.20 -1.26 -7.96
N LYS A 235 4.17 -2.51 -7.50
CA LYS A 235 5.33 -3.40 -7.54
C LYS A 235 5.55 -3.87 -8.97
N ALA A 236 6.74 -3.66 -9.52
CA ALA A 236 7.11 -4.19 -10.81
C ALA A 236 7.18 -5.72 -10.75
N LYS A 237 6.55 -6.37 -11.74
CA LYS A 237 6.69 -7.80 -11.98
C LYS A 237 7.38 -7.96 -13.33
N PHE A 238 8.63 -8.42 -13.31
CA PHE A 238 9.38 -8.71 -14.53
C PHE A 238 9.12 -10.16 -14.95
N GLY A 239 8.71 -10.35 -16.20
CA GLY A 239 8.51 -11.69 -16.78
C GLY A 239 7.28 -12.45 -16.26
N MET A 240 6.40 -11.78 -15.50
CA MET A 240 5.12 -12.35 -15.07
C MET A 240 4.01 -11.36 -15.36
N ASP A 241 3.05 -11.78 -16.20
CA ASP A 241 1.84 -10.99 -16.40
C ASP A 241 1.03 -10.93 -15.10
N TYR A 242 0.34 -9.81 -14.90
CA TYR A 242 -0.61 -9.71 -13.81
C TYR A 242 -1.76 -10.70 -14.06
N GLN A 243 -1.83 -11.74 -13.23
CA GLN A 243 -2.93 -12.69 -13.24
C GLN A 243 -3.94 -12.33 -12.17
N ILE A 244 -5.21 -12.22 -12.59
CA ILE A 244 -6.35 -12.12 -11.70
C ILE A 244 -6.47 -13.44 -10.95
N GLN A 245 -6.69 -13.38 -9.63
CA GLN A 245 -6.89 -14.57 -8.82
C GLN A 245 -8.09 -15.37 -9.35
N LEU A 246 -7.90 -16.68 -9.53
CA LEU A 246 -8.99 -17.57 -9.93
C LEU A 246 -10.06 -17.61 -8.83
N PRO A 247 -11.33 -17.84 -9.19
CA PRO A 247 -12.39 -18.07 -8.21
C PRO A 247 -11.98 -19.18 -7.23
N ARG A 248 -12.40 -19.03 -5.97
CA ARG A 248 -12.20 -20.08 -4.96
C ARG A 248 -12.80 -21.39 -5.48
N LYS A 249 -12.12 -22.50 -5.18
CA LYS A 249 -12.65 -23.85 -5.46
C LYS A 249 -14.01 -24.01 -4.76
N LEU A 250 -14.94 -24.67 -5.43
CA LEU A 250 -16.23 -25.01 -4.84
C LEU A 250 -16.01 -25.89 -3.61
N ALA A 251 -16.73 -25.59 -2.52
CA ALA A 251 -16.73 -26.46 -1.36
C ALA A 251 -17.36 -27.80 -1.76
N THR A 252 -16.76 -28.89 -1.29
CA THR A 252 -17.35 -30.22 -1.43
C THR A 252 -18.50 -30.37 -0.45
N ASP A 253 -19.66 -30.82 -0.95
CA ASP A 253 -20.82 -31.09 -0.10
C ASP A 253 -20.57 -32.26 0.85
N PHE A 254 -21.36 -32.31 1.92
CA PHE A 254 -21.31 -33.37 2.91
C PHE A 254 -21.50 -34.75 2.26
N GLY A 255 -20.64 -35.69 2.64
CA GLY A 255 -20.70 -37.06 2.15
C GLY A 255 -20.07 -37.28 0.79
N ILE A 256 -19.52 -36.26 0.12
CA ILE A 256 -18.78 -36.44 -1.13
C ILE A 256 -17.27 -36.49 -0.83
N ALA A 257 -16.63 -37.61 -1.13
CA ALA A 257 -15.18 -37.78 -1.01
C ALA A 257 -14.56 -38.31 -2.31
N PRO A 258 -13.35 -37.87 -2.69
CA PRO A 258 -12.62 -38.45 -3.82
C PRO A 258 -12.18 -39.88 -3.49
N GLU A 259 -12.34 -40.78 -4.45
CA GLU A 259 -11.84 -42.16 -4.34
C GLU A 259 -10.34 -42.20 -4.68
N GLY A 260 -9.49 -42.08 -3.66
CA GLY A 260 -8.03 -42.08 -3.83
C GLY A 260 -7.54 -40.95 -4.74
N ASP A 261 -6.56 -41.23 -5.60
CA ASP A 261 -6.00 -40.26 -6.57
C ASP A 261 -6.84 -40.10 -7.85
N THR A 262 -8.05 -40.68 -7.90
CA THR A 262 -8.92 -40.58 -9.08
C THR A 262 -9.90 -39.41 -8.94
N ASN A 263 -10.23 -38.74 -10.04
CA ASN A 263 -11.26 -37.68 -10.09
C ASN A 263 -12.71 -38.24 -9.93
N ILE A 264 -12.87 -39.43 -9.35
CA ILE A 264 -14.16 -40.09 -9.16
C ILE A 264 -14.68 -39.73 -7.76
N LEU A 265 -15.85 -39.11 -7.70
CA LEU A 265 -16.52 -38.72 -6.46
C LEU A 265 -17.42 -39.86 -5.96
N LYS A 266 -17.30 -40.22 -4.68
CA LYS A 266 -18.18 -41.21 -4.02
C LYS A 266 -18.95 -40.57 -2.87
N PHE A 267 -20.16 -41.07 -2.66
CA PHE A 267 -20.99 -40.75 -1.50
C PHE A 267 -20.63 -41.69 -0.34
N THR A 268 -19.89 -41.21 0.67
CA THR A 268 -19.36 -42.06 1.75
C THR A 268 -20.04 -41.85 3.10
N ASN A 269 -20.67 -40.68 3.34
CA ASN A 269 -21.17 -40.31 4.69
C ASN A 269 -22.67 -40.03 4.73
N LEU A 270 -23.47 -40.56 3.80
CA LEU A 270 -24.92 -40.46 3.89
C LEU A 270 -25.40 -41.43 4.99
N VAL A 271 -26.00 -40.88 6.04
CA VAL A 271 -26.64 -41.66 7.11
C VAL A 271 -28.10 -41.87 6.70
N GLU A 272 -28.45 -43.12 6.41
CA GLU A 272 -29.84 -43.51 6.20
C GLU A 272 -30.62 -43.32 7.50
N GLN A 273 -31.82 -42.74 7.42
CA GLN A 273 -32.72 -42.67 8.57
C GLN A 273 -33.09 -44.10 8.98
N ALA A 274 -33.04 -44.41 10.27
CA ALA A 274 -33.47 -45.73 10.74
C ALA A 274 -34.90 -46.03 10.28
N ASP A 275 -35.11 -47.22 9.71
CA ASP A 275 -36.41 -47.64 9.21
C ASP A 275 -37.47 -47.55 10.32
N VAL A 276 -38.54 -46.81 10.04
CA VAL A 276 -39.71 -46.77 10.92
C VAL A 276 -40.55 -48.00 10.61
N LEU A 277 -40.31 -49.08 11.34
CA LEU A 277 -40.98 -50.38 11.17
C LEU A 277 -42.41 -50.45 11.74
N VAL A 278 -42.89 -49.35 12.32
CA VAL A 278 -44.21 -49.26 12.96
C VAL A 278 -44.99 -48.14 12.29
N ASP A 279 -46.17 -48.46 11.76
CA ASP A 279 -47.06 -47.45 11.19
C ASP A 279 -47.33 -46.35 12.24
N PRO A 280 -47.20 -45.06 11.88
CA PRO A 280 -47.48 -43.98 12.80
C PRO A 280 -48.95 -44.08 13.24
N THR A 281 -49.18 -44.32 14.53
CA THR A 281 -50.53 -44.35 15.09
C THR A 281 -51.20 -43.01 14.78
N PRO A 282 -52.41 -42.98 14.20
CA PRO A 282 -53.13 -41.74 13.97
C PRO A 282 -53.23 -40.96 15.29
N PRO A 283 -53.07 -39.62 15.29
CA PRO A 283 -53.28 -38.84 16.48
C PRO A 283 -54.67 -39.13 17.03
N GLU A 284 -54.78 -39.45 18.32
CA GLU A 284 -56.06 -39.72 18.97
C GLU A 284 -57.01 -38.55 18.69
N GLU A 285 -58.18 -38.83 18.11
CA GLU A 285 -59.24 -37.85 17.95
C GLU A 285 -59.53 -37.27 19.33
N GLY A 286 -59.36 -35.96 19.44
CA GLY A 286 -59.53 -35.25 20.71
C GLY A 286 -60.83 -35.64 21.37
N THR A 287 -60.74 -36.08 22.61
CA THR A 287 -61.84 -35.94 23.56
C THR A 287 -62.14 -34.46 23.67
N GLU A 288 -63.10 -33.98 22.88
CA GLU A 288 -63.91 -32.83 23.28
C GLU A 288 -64.62 -33.23 24.58
N GLU A 289 -64.12 -32.73 25.70
CA GLU A 289 -64.89 -32.30 26.89
C GLU A 289 -64.03 -31.44 27.83
#